data_AF-A0A1W1D115-F1
#
_entry.id   AF-A0A1W1D115-F1
#
_cell.length_a   1.000
_cell.length_b   1.000
_cell.length_c   1.000
_cell.angle_alpha   90.00
_cell.angle_beta   90.00
_cell.angle_gamma   90.00
#
_symmetry.space_group_name_H-M   'P 1'
#
loop_
_entity.id
_entity.type
_entity.pdbx_description
1 polymer ?
#
loop_
_entity_poly.entity_id
_entity_poly.type
_entity_poly.pdbx_seq_one_letter_code
_entity_poly.pdbx_strand_id
1 'polypeptide(L)'
;MVKRIIGGFFLLIILLWLLAPKQELYYLLEKELKKNDIIISNETIKDKWYGLEIIDADVYVKGAKMAEVSELDLNIFFLYNTLSVKNIHVNKAMEKVAPKSIEEIKIQYSIANPLNIEVSGKGSFGVLDGNVSLRDRHILIKFPVAKDIKSFKKFLKKDKTGEWKYETNY
;
A
#
# COMPACT_ATOMS: atom_id res chain seq x y z
N MET A 1 41.54 -16.17 3.74
CA MET A 1 40.43 -17.06 3.36
C MET A 1 39.07 -16.48 3.77
N VAL A 2 38.89 -16.09 5.04
CA VAL A 2 37.65 -15.47 5.58
C VAL A 2 37.13 -14.26 4.75
N LYS A 3 38.01 -13.32 4.36
CA LYS A 3 37.61 -12.14 3.55
C LYS A 3 36.98 -12.52 2.20
N ARG A 4 37.42 -13.62 1.58
CA ARG A 4 36.88 -14.10 0.30
C ARG A 4 35.51 -14.76 0.47
N ILE A 5 35.31 -15.47 1.58
CA ILE A 5 34.02 -16.10 1.91
C ILE A 5 32.98 -15.02 2.24
N ILE A 6 33.34 -14.03 3.06
CA ILE A 6 32.47 -12.90 3.38
C ILE A 6 32.09 -12.13 2.11
N GLY A 7 33.06 -11.80 1.26
CA GLY A 7 32.79 -11.14 -0.02
C GLY A 7 31.86 -11.94 -0.93
N GLY A 8 32.08 -13.26 -1.02
CA GLY A 8 31.22 -14.16 -1.80
C GLY A 8 29.78 -14.22 -1.25
N PHE A 9 29.61 -14.22 0.07
CA PHE A 9 28.29 -14.21 0.71
C PHE A 9 27.52 -12.92 0.43
N PHE A 10 28.14 -11.75 0.57
CA PHE A 10 27.50 -10.48 0.23
C PHE A 10 27.16 -10.38 -1.26
N LEU A 11 28.05 -10.87 -2.13
CA LEU A 11 27.78 -10.93 -3.56
C LEU A 11 26.58 -11.82 -3.87
N LEU A 12 26.46 -12.98 -3.22
CA LEU A 12 25.31 -13.87 -3.38
C LEU A 12 24.00 -13.19 -2.97
N ILE A 13 23.97 -12.48 -1.84
CA ILE A 13 22.77 -11.74 -1.39
C ILE A 13 22.37 -10.68 -2.42
N ILE A 14 23.34 -9.92 -2.95
CA ILE A 14 23.09 -8.90 -3.97
C ILE A 14 22.54 -9.54 -5.25
N LEU A 15 23.11 -10.68 -5.69
CA LEU A 15 22.63 -11.40 -6.87
C LEU A 15 21.21 -11.94 -6.68
N LEU A 16 20.89 -12.50 -5.50
CA LEU A 16 19.54 -12.96 -5.20
C LEU A 16 18.52 -11.82 -5.21
N TRP A 17 18.90 -10.65 -4.68
CA TRP A 17 18.03 -9.46 -4.71
C TRP A 17 17.84 -8.91 -6.14
N LEU A 18 18.91 -8.88 -6.92
CA LEU A 18 18.87 -8.36 -8.30
C LEU A 18 18.08 -9.28 -9.24
N LEU A 19 18.22 -10.60 -9.06
CA LEU A 19 17.53 -11.65 -9.84
C LEU A 19 16.16 -12.05 -9.24
N ALA A 20 15.70 -11.38 -8.18
CA ALA A 20 14.41 -11.68 -7.59
C ALA A 20 13.29 -11.45 -8.63
N PRO A 21 12.32 -12.38 -8.77
CA PRO A 21 11.23 -12.27 -9.74
C PRO A 21 10.18 -11.28 -9.24
N LYS A 22 10.50 -9.98 -9.27
CA LYS A 22 9.67 -8.90 -8.73
C LYS A 22 8.26 -8.92 -9.34
N GLN A 23 8.17 -9.10 -10.65
CA GLN A 23 6.91 -9.21 -11.40
C GLN A 23 6.03 -10.37 -10.91
N GLU A 24 6.62 -11.52 -10.57
CA GLU A 24 5.86 -12.65 -10.03
C GLU A 24 5.30 -12.35 -8.64
N LEU A 25 5.97 -11.54 -7.83
CA LEU A 25 5.41 -11.07 -6.55
C LEU A 25 4.14 -10.24 -6.76
N TYR A 26 4.12 -9.41 -7.80
CA TYR A 26 2.93 -8.66 -8.18
C TYR A 26 1.81 -9.60 -8.65
N TYR A 27 2.10 -10.59 -9.51
CA TYR A 27 1.09 -11.56 -9.94
C TYR A 27 0.54 -12.42 -8.80
N LEU A 28 1.36 -12.71 -7.78
CA LEU A 28 0.88 -13.34 -6.56
C LEU A 28 -0.09 -12.45 -5.79
N LEU A 29 0.18 -11.14 -5.71
CA LEU A 29 -0.74 -10.16 -5.12
C LEU A 29 -2.08 -10.15 -5.89
N GLU A 30 -2.04 -10.04 -7.22
CA GLU A 30 -3.25 -10.06 -8.04
C GLU A 30 -4.06 -11.34 -7.87
N LYS A 31 -3.38 -12.49 -7.81
CA LYS A 31 -4.02 -13.78 -7.58
C LYS A 31 -4.71 -13.84 -6.22
N GLU A 32 -4.13 -13.25 -5.19
CA GLU A 32 -4.74 -13.19 -3.85
C GLU A 32 -5.94 -12.23 -3.82
N LEU A 33 -5.81 -11.07 -4.48
CA LEU A 33 -6.89 -10.10 -4.65
C LEU A 33 -8.09 -10.70 -5.40
N LYS A 34 -7.83 -11.49 -6.44
CA LYS A 34 -8.85 -12.16 -7.24
C LYS A 34 -9.70 -13.14 -6.43
N LYS A 35 -9.18 -13.76 -5.37
CA LYS A 35 -9.98 -14.61 -4.46
C LYS A 35 -11.09 -13.83 -3.75
N ASN A 36 -10.95 -12.51 -3.65
CA ASN A 36 -11.93 -11.59 -3.06
C ASN A 36 -12.69 -10.77 -4.12
N ASP A 37 -12.71 -11.24 -5.38
CA ASP A 37 -13.31 -10.55 -6.53
C ASP A 37 -12.72 -9.15 -6.79
N ILE A 38 -11.46 -8.92 -6.40
CA ILE A 38 -10.73 -7.68 -6.71
C ILE A 38 -9.84 -7.96 -7.92
N ILE A 39 -10.02 -7.18 -8.99
CA ILE A 39 -9.28 -7.33 -10.25
C ILE A 39 -8.61 -6.00 -10.55
N ILE A 40 -7.31 -6.05 -10.86
CA ILE A 40 -6.57 -4.93 -11.43
C ILE A 40 -6.50 -5.18 -12.95
N SER A 41 -6.70 -4.15 -13.76
CA SER A 41 -6.69 -4.27 -15.22
C SER A 41 -6.21 -2.98 -15.89
N ASN A 42 -5.86 -3.08 -17.17
CA ASN A 42 -5.34 -2.00 -18.01
C ASN A 42 -3.98 -1.43 -17.55
N GLU A 43 -3.31 -2.13 -16.63
CA GLU A 43 -2.06 -1.70 -16.06
C GLU A 43 -0.87 -1.91 -17.00
N THR A 44 0.05 -0.95 -17.01
CA THR A 44 1.35 -1.09 -17.65
C THR A 44 2.42 -1.31 -16.59
N ILE A 45 3.05 -2.50 -16.60
CA ILE A 45 4.10 -2.86 -15.65
C ILE A 45 5.47 -2.50 -16.25
N LYS A 46 6.26 -1.73 -15.49
CA LYS A 46 7.66 -1.43 -15.77
C LYS A 46 8.53 -1.98 -14.66
N ASP A 47 9.49 -2.82 -15.03
CA ASP A 47 10.46 -3.35 -14.07
C ASP A 47 11.56 -2.30 -13.77
N LYS A 48 11.86 -2.12 -12.48
CA LYS A 48 12.95 -1.29 -11.98
C LYS A 48 13.96 -2.21 -11.29
N TRP A 49 15.24 -1.84 -11.33
CA TRP A 49 16.26 -2.65 -10.67
C TRP A 49 15.99 -2.84 -9.15
N TYR A 50 15.32 -1.89 -8.51
CA TYR A 50 14.93 -1.90 -7.09
C TYR A 50 13.44 -2.18 -6.83
N GLY A 51 12.63 -2.53 -7.84
CA GLY A 51 11.19 -2.59 -7.64
C GLY A 51 10.36 -2.72 -8.91
N LEU A 52 9.08 -2.38 -8.81
CA LEU A 52 8.15 -2.32 -9.94
C LEU A 52 7.44 -0.97 -9.94
N GLU A 53 7.14 -0.49 -11.13
CA GLU A 53 6.23 0.63 -11.37
C GLU A 53 5.07 0.15 -12.21
N ILE A 54 3.86 0.45 -11.76
CA ILE A 54 2.60 0.05 -12.39
C ILE A 54 1.86 1.34 -12.71
N ILE A 55 1.52 1.53 -13.99
CA ILE A 55 0.97 2.78 -14.52
C ILE A 55 -0.43 2.53 -15.04
N ASP A 56 -1.34 3.48 -14.78
CA ASP A 56 -2.72 3.53 -15.28
C ASP A 56 -3.51 2.26 -15.01
N ALA A 57 -3.59 1.86 -13.74
CA ALA A 57 -4.29 0.67 -13.29
C ALA A 57 -5.76 0.98 -12.94
N ASP A 58 -6.68 0.19 -13.48
CA ASP A 58 -8.09 0.20 -13.11
C ASP A 58 -8.36 -0.86 -12.04
N VAL A 59 -9.03 -0.47 -10.96
CA VAL A 59 -9.41 -1.38 -9.87
C VAL A 59 -10.89 -1.70 -9.93
N TYR A 60 -11.21 -2.98 -10.11
CA TYR A 60 -12.56 -3.53 -10.11
C TYR A 60 -12.80 -4.34 -8.85
N VAL A 61 -14.00 -4.21 -8.27
CA VAL A 61 -14.45 -5.04 -7.15
C VAL A 61 -15.81 -5.64 -7.52
N LYS A 62 -15.91 -6.97 -7.51
CA LYS A 62 -17.14 -7.69 -7.92
C LYS A 62 -17.65 -7.26 -9.31
N GLY A 63 -16.72 -7.01 -10.24
CA GLY A 63 -17.02 -6.60 -11.62
C GLY A 63 -17.35 -5.13 -11.82
N ALA A 64 -17.44 -4.31 -10.76
CA ALA A 64 -17.67 -2.87 -10.87
C ALA A 64 -16.35 -2.08 -10.75
N LYS A 65 -16.11 -1.13 -11.67
CA LYS A 65 -14.94 -0.24 -11.62
C LYS A 65 -15.06 0.70 -10.42
N MET A 66 -14.18 0.53 -9.43
CA MET A 66 -14.20 1.28 -8.18
C MET A 66 -13.26 2.48 -8.19
N ALA A 67 -12.08 2.33 -8.79
CA ALA A 67 -11.08 3.38 -8.83
C ALA A 67 -10.16 3.27 -10.04
N GLU A 68 -9.54 4.39 -10.38
CA GLU A 68 -8.43 4.52 -11.32
C GLU A 68 -7.19 4.94 -10.52
N VAL A 69 -6.06 4.29 -10.76
CA VAL A 69 -4.79 4.54 -10.08
C VAL A 69 -3.77 4.92 -11.14
N SER A 70 -3.27 6.16 -11.12
CA SER A 70 -2.30 6.58 -12.14
C SER A 70 -0.94 5.91 -11.97
N GLU A 71 -0.46 5.77 -10.74
CA GLU A 71 0.89 5.24 -10.48
C GLU A 71 0.91 4.43 -9.18
N LEU A 72 1.53 3.26 -9.24
CA LEU A 72 1.85 2.42 -8.10
C LEU A 72 3.32 2.03 -8.19
N ASP A 73 4.10 2.40 -7.17
CA ASP A 73 5.51 2.06 -7.02
C ASP A 73 5.67 1.05 -5.89
N LEU A 74 6.14 -0.15 -6.22
CA LEU A 74 6.59 -1.14 -5.25
C LEU A 74 8.12 -1.12 -5.21
N ASN A 75 8.70 -0.57 -4.15
CA ASN A 75 10.15 -0.56 -3.94
C ASN A 75 10.54 -1.63 -2.93
N ILE A 76 11.47 -2.49 -3.32
CA ILE A 76 11.94 -3.61 -2.50
C ILE A 76 13.39 -3.33 -2.13
N PHE A 77 13.63 -2.78 -0.94
CA PHE A 77 14.99 -2.59 -0.44
C PHE A 77 15.32 -3.61 0.64
N PHE A 78 16.61 -3.82 0.89
CA PHE A 78 17.07 -4.83 1.83
C PHE A 78 16.58 -4.58 3.27
N LEU A 79 16.46 -3.33 3.70
CA LEU A 79 16.09 -2.97 5.08
C LEU A 79 14.62 -2.57 5.25
N TYR A 80 14.00 -2.12 4.16
CA TYR A 80 12.61 -1.67 4.17
C TYR A 80 12.00 -1.82 2.78
N ASN A 81 10.70 -2.04 2.71
CA ASN A 81 9.94 -2.09 1.49
C ASN A 81 8.90 -0.98 1.54
N THR A 82 8.65 -0.34 0.40
CA THR A 82 7.59 0.65 0.28
C THR A 82 6.66 0.30 -0.85
N LEU A 83 5.37 0.51 -0.62
CA LEU A 83 4.34 0.51 -1.64
C LEU A 83 3.71 1.90 -1.62
N SER A 84 3.96 2.68 -2.67
CA SER A 84 3.39 4.00 -2.88
C SER A 84 2.34 3.91 -3.97
N VAL A 85 1.15 4.45 -3.71
CA VAL A 85 0.04 4.52 -4.66
C VAL A 85 -0.33 5.99 -4.80
N LYS A 86 -0.27 6.54 -6.01
CA LYS A 86 -0.47 7.96 -6.28
C LYS A 86 -1.66 8.17 -7.20
N ASN A 87 -2.33 9.31 -7.01
CA ASN A 87 -3.45 9.78 -7.82
C ASN A 87 -4.55 8.72 -8.01
N ILE A 88 -5.14 8.30 -6.89
CA ILE A 88 -6.28 7.41 -6.89
C ILE A 88 -7.55 8.24 -7.09
N HIS A 89 -8.23 8.02 -8.20
CA HIS A 89 -9.51 8.62 -8.52
C HIS A 89 -10.62 7.61 -8.26
N VAL A 90 -11.46 7.90 -7.27
CA VAL A 90 -12.57 7.02 -6.91
C VAL A 90 -13.75 7.30 -7.84
N ASN A 91 -14.38 6.25 -8.34
CA ASN A 91 -15.55 6.39 -9.22
C ASN A 91 -16.70 7.08 -8.48
N LYS A 92 -17.49 7.90 -9.18
CA LYS A 92 -18.66 8.63 -8.67
C LYS A 92 -19.63 7.77 -7.86
N ALA A 93 -19.79 6.50 -8.24
CA ALA A 93 -20.64 5.56 -7.51
C ALA A 93 -20.19 5.36 -6.04
N MET A 94 -18.88 5.47 -5.78
CA MET A 94 -18.24 5.24 -4.48
C MET A 94 -18.01 6.51 -3.66
N GLU A 95 -18.19 7.71 -4.23
CA GLU A 95 -18.02 8.98 -3.51
C GLU A 95 -18.93 9.11 -2.26
N LYS A 96 -20.02 8.33 -2.18
CA LYS A 96 -20.91 8.29 -1.01
C LYS A 96 -20.32 7.56 0.19
N VAL A 97 -19.32 6.71 -0.02
CA VAL A 97 -18.75 5.81 1.00
C VAL A 97 -17.22 5.84 1.09
N ALA A 98 -16.56 6.53 0.16
CA ALA A 98 -15.12 6.68 0.06
C ALA A 98 -14.76 8.16 -0.20
N PRO A 99 -13.49 8.58 0.01
CA PRO A 99 -13.03 9.90 -0.41
C PRO A 99 -13.08 10.05 -1.94
N LYS A 100 -13.17 11.29 -2.42
CA LYS A 100 -13.27 11.58 -3.86
C LYS A 100 -11.96 11.30 -4.58
N SER A 101 -10.86 11.71 -3.98
CA SER A 101 -9.52 11.51 -4.51
C SER A 101 -8.52 11.26 -3.39
N ILE A 102 -7.51 10.46 -3.72
CA ILE A 102 -6.37 10.21 -2.84
C ILE A 102 -5.12 10.59 -3.64
N GLU A 103 -4.40 11.59 -3.15
CA GLU A 103 -3.18 12.08 -3.82
C GLU A 103 -2.06 11.05 -3.68
N GLU A 104 -1.86 10.51 -2.48
CA GLU A 104 -0.84 9.51 -2.21
C GLU A 104 -1.23 8.64 -1.01
N ILE A 105 -0.97 7.33 -1.12
CA ILE A 105 -0.90 6.40 0.01
C ILE A 105 0.49 5.77 -0.02
N LYS A 106 1.18 5.78 1.11
CA LYS A 106 2.47 5.14 1.28
C LYS A 106 2.40 4.12 2.41
N ILE A 107 2.66 2.87 2.06
CA ILE A 107 2.76 1.74 2.98
C ILE A 107 4.23 1.39 3.10
N GLN A 108 4.73 1.28 4.33
CA GLN A 108 6.13 0.99 4.61
C GLN A 108 6.24 -0.18 5.59
N TYR A 109 7.05 -1.17 5.22
CA TYR A 109 7.46 -2.26 6.07
C TYR A 109 8.97 -2.17 6.29
N SER A 110 9.45 -2.34 7.53
CA SER A 110 10.87 -2.22 7.87
C SER A 110 11.32 -3.37 8.77
N ILE A 111 12.54 -3.85 8.56
CA ILE A 111 13.16 -4.87 9.42
C ILE A 111 13.42 -4.33 10.83
N ALA A 112 13.56 -3.01 10.99
CA ALA A 112 13.70 -2.38 12.31
C ALA A 112 12.39 -2.45 13.13
N ASN A 113 11.25 -2.59 12.47
CA ASN A 113 9.94 -2.69 13.11
C ASN A 113 9.09 -3.78 12.43
N PRO A 114 9.50 -5.05 12.49
CA PRO A 114 8.98 -6.11 11.61
C PRO A 114 7.55 -6.55 11.96
N LEU A 115 7.04 -6.16 13.13
CA LEU A 115 5.68 -6.47 13.57
C LEU A 115 4.67 -5.37 13.25
N ASN A 116 5.12 -4.29 12.61
CA ASN A 116 4.34 -3.09 12.39
C ASN A 116 4.53 -2.61 10.94
N ILE A 117 3.43 -2.40 10.23
CA ILE A 117 3.43 -1.78 8.92
C ILE A 117 2.92 -0.35 9.09
N GLU A 118 3.70 0.62 8.63
CA GLU A 118 3.33 2.03 8.66
C GLU A 118 2.51 2.37 7.41
N VAL A 119 1.46 3.14 7.58
CA VAL A 119 0.58 3.60 6.50
C VAL A 119 0.41 5.11 6.64
N SER A 120 0.78 5.85 5.62
CA SER A 120 0.60 7.29 5.57
C SER A 120 -0.06 7.68 4.26
N GLY A 121 -0.59 8.89 4.19
CA GLY A 121 -1.09 9.40 2.93
C GLY A 121 -1.84 10.71 3.03
N LYS A 122 -2.28 11.17 1.87
CA LYS A 122 -2.88 12.47 1.67
C LYS A 122 -3.94 12.39 0.58
N GLY A 123 -5.01 13.17 0.74
CA GLY A 123 -6.05 13.26 -0.28
C GLY A 123 -7.11 14.28 0.07
N SER A 124 -8.29 14.14 -0.56
CA SER A 124 -9.45 14.99 -0.24
C SER A 124 -9.85 14.89 1.24
N PHE A 125 -9.53 13.76 1.89
CA PHE A 125 -9.78 13.54 3.31
C PHE A 125 -8.81 14.29 4.25
N GLY A 126 -7.81 14.99 3.71
CA GLY A 126 -6.72 15.59 4.45
C GLY A 126 -5.52 14.64 4.58
N VAL A 127 -5.02 14.44 5.79
CA VAL A 127 -3.83 13.58 6.06
C VAL A 127 -4.27 12.33 6.82
N LEU A 128 -3.75 11.17 6.41
CA LEU A 128 -3.84 9.93 7.17
C LEU A 128 -2.47 9.52 7.72
N ASP A 129 -2.48 8.96 8.92
CA ASP A 129 -1.35 8.30 9.55
C ASP A 129 -1.87 7.05 10.27
N GLY A 130 -1.22 5.93 10.09
CA GLY A 130 -1.76 4.64 10.45
C GLY A 130 -0.70 3.57 10.63
N ASN A 131 -1.12 2.52 11.32
CA ASN A 131 -0.28 1.39 11.64
C ASN A 131 -1.10 0.10 11.59
N VAL A 132 -0.49 -0.95 11.04
CA VAL A 132 -1.00 -2.32 11.11
C VAL A 132 -0.04 -3.13 11.98
N SER A 133 -0.49 -3.51 13.17
CA SER A 133 0.21 -4.45 14.05
C SER A 133 -0.09 -5.87 13.60
N LEU A 134 0.94 -6.59 13.13
CA LEU A 134 0.86 -8.00 12.76
C LEU A 134 0.75 -8.90 13.99
N ARG A 135 1.31 -8.45 15.13
CA ARG A 135 1.27 -9.18 16.40
C ARG A 135 -0.16 -9.23 16.94
N ASP A 136 -0.81 -8.08 16.97
CA ASP A 136 -2.13 -7.92 17.57
C ASP A 136 -3.26 -8.08 16.53
N ARG A 137 -2.90 -8.27 15.26
CA ARG A 137 -3.80 -8.27 14.09
C ARG A 137 -4.73 -7.06 14.11
N HIS A 138 -4.14 -5.90 14.34
CA HIS A 138 -4.86 -4.67 14.64
C HIS A 138 -4.49 -3.60 13.63
N ILE A 139 -5.51 -2.94 13.07
CA ILE A 139 -5.37 -1.82 12.14
C ILE A 139 -5.87 -0.57 12.84
N LEU A 140 -5.00 0.43 12.93
CA LEU A 140 -5.31 1.76 13.43
C LEU A 140 -4.95 2.80 12.38
N ILE A 141 -5.95 3.51 11.86
CA ILE A 141 -5.75 4.65 10.95
C ILE A 141 -6.30 5.90 11.62
N LYS A 142 -5.49 6.94 11.71
CA LYS A 142 -5.82 8.25 12.28
C LYS A 142 -5.87 9.29 11.18
N PHE A 143 -6.73 10.28 11.38
CA PHE A 143 -6.87 11.45 10.53
C PHE A 143 -6.55 12.70 11.35
N PRO A 144 -5.25 12.99 11.60
CA PRO A 144 -4.83 14.13 12.42
C PRO A 144 -5.29 15.46 11.81
N VAL A 145 -5.36 15.54 10.48
CA VAL A 145 -5.92 16.69 9.75
C VAL A 145 -7.05 16.18 8.86
N ALA A 146 -8.25 16.08 9.43
CA ALA A 146 -9.43 15.60 8.71
C ALA A 146 -10.11 16.72 7.89
N LYS A 147 -10.37 16.45 6.61
CA LYS A 147 -11.14 17.31 5.67
C LYS A 147 -12.13 16.44 4.91
N ASP A 148 -13.29 16.97 4.52
CA ASP A 148 -14.28 16.27 3.67
C ASP A 148 -14.60 14.80 3.99
N ILE A 149 -14.46 14.37 5.24
CA ILE A 149 -14.62 12.97 5.67
C ILE A 149 -16.09 12.49 5.71
N LYS A 150 -17.05 13.33 5.32
CA LYS A 150 -18.49 13.07 5.49
C LYS A 150 -18.95 11.75 4.87
N SER A 151 -18.38 11.36 3.72
CA SER A 151 -18.74 10.15 2.99
C SER A 151 -18.44 8.86 3.77
N PHE A 152 -17.33 8.82 4.51
CA PHE A 152 -16.90 7.63 5.25
C PHE A 152 -16.88 7.82 6.77
N LYS A 153 -17.33 8.99 7.26
CA LYS A 153 -17.41 9.33 8.70
C LYS A 153 -18.12 8.27 9.54
N LYS A 154 -19.12 7.58 8.99
CA LYS A 154 -19.87 6.50 9.67
C LYS A 154 -19.00 5.31 10.09
N PHE A 155 -17.84 5.15 9.47
CA PHE A 155 -16.87 4.10 9.80
C PHE A 155 -15.82 4.57 10.82
N LEU A 156 -15.78 5.87 11.13
CA LEU A 156 -14.78 6.46 12.02
C LEU A 156 -15.34 6.65 13.43
N LYS A 157 -14.46 6.52 14.41
CA LYS A 157 -14.69 6.87 15.81
C LYS A 157 -13.92 8.15 16.12
N LYS A 158 -14.51 9.01 16.95
CA LYS A 158 -13.82 10.18 17.49
C LYS A 158 -13.06 9.76 18.75
N ASP A 159 -11.79 10.12 18.84
CA ASP A 159 -10.96 9.85 20.01
C ASP A 159 -11.19 10.92 21.11
N LYS A 160 -10.52 10.78 22.26
CA LYS A 160 -10.62 11.71 23.40
C LYS A 160 -10.04 13.10 23.12
N THR A 161 -9.01 13.20 22.29
CA THR A 161 -8.40 14.46 21.81
C THR A 161 -9.23 15.14 20.72
N GLY A 162 -10.21 14.43 20.17
CA GLY A 162 -11.16 14.92 19.19
C GLY A 162 -10.79 14.58 17.75
N GLU A 163 -9.73 13.80 17.54
CA GLU A 163 -9.30 13.31 16.24
C GLU A 163 -10.18 12.17 15.74
N TRP A 164 -10.27 12.00 14.43
CA TRP A 164 -11.00 10.88 13.81
C TRP A 164 -10.07 9.70 13.62
N LYS A 165 -10.53 8.50 13.98
CA LYS A 165 -9.80 7.25 13.78
C LYS A 165 -10.68 6.13 13.27
N TYR A 166 -10.10 5.26 12.46
CA TYR A 166 -10.62 3.94 12.10
C TYR A 166 -9.82 2.88 12.85
N GLU A 167 -10.51 1.89 13.41
CA GLU A 167 -9.89 0.88 14.28
C GLU A 167 -10.62 -0.46 14.12
N THR A 168 -9.90 -1.52 13.74
CA THR A 168 -10.45 -2.87 13.56
C THR A 168 -9.40 -3.95 13.82
N ASN A 169 -9.86 -5.14 14.22
CA ASN A 169 -9.08 -6.37 14.24
C ASN A 169 -9.40 -7.22 13.00
N TYR A 170 -8.48 -8.08 12.55
CA TYR A 170 -8.66 -8.99 11.42
C TYR A 170 -8.12 -10.41 11.66
#